data_AF-A0AAW2U0Q8-F1
#
_entry.id   AF-A0AAW2U0Q8-F1
#
_cell.length_a   1.000
_cell.length_b   1.000
_cell.length_c   1.000
_cell.angle_alpha   90.00
_cell.angle_beta   90.00
_cell.angle_gamma   90.00
#
_symmetry.space_group_name_H-M   'P 1'
#
loop_
_entity.id
_entity.type
_entity.pdbx_description
1 polymer ?
#
loop_
_entity_poly.entity_id
_entity_poly.type
_entity_poly.pdbx_seq_one_letter_code
_entity_poly.pdbx_strand_id
1 'polypeptide(L)'
;MALLSAAIFFLFFIVVTLKQFDGFRLAETLQDNKRVQRGQTDEQQIQSDLPTELLELILSQLSLRDNIRASAVCKRWLNIATSVRMANKPPWLMFFPKYGDLYEFYDPSQRKTYWLELPELNSSRICYAKEGWLLLYKPRTQRVFFFCPYTRELIDLPSLELTYQIVAFSAAPTSPSCILFTVKHVSPTVVAVSTCHPGATEWTTVNYQNRLPFVSSIWNKLVFCKGLFYCLSLTGWLGVYDPQKSTWAVHSVPPPKCPENFFVKNWWKGKFMAEHNGDIL
;
A
#
# COMPACT_ATOMS: atom_id res chain seq x y z
N MET A 1 11.41 -10.94 -10.12
CA MET A 1 9.94 -11.06 -10.25
C MET A 1 9.33 -10.01 -9.33
N ALA A 2 8.89 -8.88 -9.90
CA ALA A 2 8.32 -7.77 -9.14
C ALA A 2 6.85 -8.08 -8.82
N LEU A 3 6.51 -8.20 -7.54
CA LEU A 3 5.12 -8.24 -7.09
C LEU A 3 4.62 -6.80 -7.00
N LEU A 4 3.73 -6.41 -7.91
CA LEU A 4 3.07 -5.11 -7.88
C LEU A 4 2.29 -4.96 -6.57
N SER A 5 2.57 -3.89 -5.82
CA SER A 5 1.70 -3.39 -4.77
C SER A 5 0.49 -2.73 -5.41
N ALA A 6 -0.50 -3.54 -5.78
CA ALA A 6 -1.79 -3.07 -6.26
C ALA A 6 -2.87 -4.06 -5.81
N ALA A 7 -3.98 -3.55 -5.28
CA ALA A 7 -5.21 -4.33 -5.23
C ALA A 7 -5.59 -4.66 -6.68
N ILE A 8 -5.47 -5.93 -7.07
CA ILE A 8 -5.88 -6.39 -8.40
C ILE A 8 -7.35 -6.81 -8.27
N PHE A 9 -8.23 -6.02 -8.89
CA PHE A 9 -9.64 -6.39 -9.05
C PHE A 9 -9.75 -7.45 -10.15
N PHE A 10 -9.65 -8.73 -9.80
CA PHE A 10 -10.17 -9.78 -10.65
C PHE A 10 -11.67 -9.94 -10.38
N LEU A 11 -12.44 -10.16 -11.44
CA LEU A 11 -13.91 -10.18 -11.48
C LEU A 11 -14.60 -11.19 -10.54
N PHE A 12 -13.87 -11.94 -9.71
CA PHE A 12 -14.47 -12.85 -8.73
C PHE A 12 -13.76 -12.92 -7.36
N PHE A 13 -12.60 -12.27 -7.19
CA PHE A 13 -11.86 -12.23 -5.92
C PHE A 13 -11.07 -10.92 -5.82
N ILE A 14 -11.17 -10.24 -4.68
CA ILE A 14 -10.30 -9.12 -4.35
C ILE A 14 -9.04 -9.71 -3.71
N VAL A 15 -7.88 -9.42 -4.29
CA VAL A 15 -6.59 -9.76 -3.72
C VAL A 15 -5.89 -8.48 -3.29
N VAL A 16 -5.50 -8.41 -2.02
CA VAL A 16 -4.76 -7.28 -1.45
C VAL A 16 -3.38 -7.74 -1.01
N THR A 17 -2.35 -6.99 -1.41
CA THR A 17 -0.99 -7.18 -0.92
C THR A 17 -0.81 -6.47 0.41
N LEU A 18 -0.41 -7.20 1.45
CA LEU A 18 -0.11 -6.63 2.76
C LEU A 18 1.37 -6.84 3.10
N LYS A 19 2.05 -5.74 3.45
CA LYS A 19 3.40 -5.81 4.02
C LYS A 19 3.30 -6.27 5.46
N GLN A 20 4.15 -7.23 5.83
CA GLN A 20 4.21 -7.74 7.19
C GLN A 20 4.85 -6.71 8.13
N PHE A 21 4.27 -6.51 9.32
CA PHE A 21 4.86 -5.72 10.40
C PHE A 21 5.87 -6.55 11.20
N ASP A 22 6.93 -5.92 11.69
CA ASP A 22 7.90 -6.55 12.58
C ASP A 22 7.19 -7.11 13.83
N GLY A 23 7.39 -8.41 14.09
CA GLY A 23 6.86 -9.09 15.27
C GLY A 23 5.55 -9.86 15.09
N PHE A 24 4.83 -9.71 13.97
CA PHE A 24 3.60 -10.49 13.75
C PHE A 24 3.92 -11.90 13.21
N ARG A 25 3.80 -12.91 14.08
CA ARG A 25 3.77 -14.33 13.71
C ARG A 25 2.37 -14.86 13.96
N LEU A 26 1.68 -15.33 12.92
CA LEU A 26 0.52 -16.22 13.14
C LEU A 26 1.07 -17.49 13.77
N ALA A 27 0.73 -17.72 15.04
CA ALA A 27 1.22 -18.87 15.77
C ALA A 27 0.63 -20.15 15.17
N GLU A 28 1.51 -21.06 14.79
CA GLU A 28 1.16 -22.47 14.69
C GLU A 28 1.15 -23.01 16.12
N THR A 29 0.04 -23.61 16.52
CA THR A 29 -0.04 -24.36 17.77
C THR A 29 0.93 -25.54 17.69
N LEU A 30 2.03 -25.49 18.45
CA LEU A 30 2.61 -26.58 19.26
C LEU A 30 3.90 -26.12 19.99
N GLN A 31 4.04 -26.64 21.22
CA GLN A 31 5.12 -26.48 22.22
C GLN A 31 6.50 -26.89 21.64
N ASP A 32 7.69 -26.43 22.07
CA ASP A 32 8.18 -26.34 23.44
C ASP A 32 9.59 -25.66 23.51
N ASN A 33 9.90 -25.15 24.72
CA ASN A 33 11.20 -24.98 25.42
C ASN A 33 12.38 -24.07 24.99
N LYS A 34 12.85 -23.33 26.02
CA LYS A 34 13.93 -22.33 26.11
C LYS A 34 15.32 -22.95 26.42
N ARG A 35 16.42 -22.23 26.10
CA ARG A 35 17.56 -21.85 26.99
C ARG A 35 18.59 -20.99 26.20
N VAL A 36 18.80 -19.70 26.52
CA VAL A 36 19.76 -19.03 27.47
C VAL A 36 21.20 -18.84 26.95
N GLN A 37 21.69 -17.60 27.11
CA GLN A 37 22.90 -16.94 26.57
C GLN A 37 24.19 -17.10 27.43
N ARG A 38 25.37 -16.88 26.82
CA ARG A 38 26.53 -16.05 27.27
C ARG A 38 27.67 -16.17 26.23
N GLY A 39 28.57 -15.23 25.96
CA GLY A 39 28.93 -13.94 26.55
C GLY A 39 29.86 -13.17 25.58
N GLN A 40 30.16 -11.91 25.91
CA GLN A 40 30.97 -10.96 25.14
C GLN A 40 32.48 -11.24 25.24
N THR A 41 33.25 -10.82 24.23
CA THR A 41 34.60 -10.24 24.44
C THR A 41 34.85 -9.21 23.32
N ASP A 42 35.28 -8.01 23.72
CA ASP A 42 35.65 -6.91 22.85
C ASP A 42 37.00 -7.17 22.17
N GLU A 43 37.09 -6.94 20.86
CA GLU A 43 38.36 -6.55 20.23
C GLU A 43 38.11 -5.41 19.24
N GLN A 44 38.85 -4.34 19.46
CA GLN A 44 38.88 -3.10 18.70
C GLN A 44 39.37 -3.36 17.27
N GLN A 45 38.59 -2.98 16.26
CA GLN A 45 39.13 -2.75 14.92
C GLN A 45 38.52 -1.47 14.35
N ILE A 46 39.39 -0.47 14.17
CA ILE A 46 39.16 0.69 13.33
C ILE A 46 39.10 0.17 11.88
N GLN A 47 37.98 -0.41 11.52
CA GLN A 47 37.69 -0.84 10.16
C GLN A 47 37.12 0.38 9.44
N SER A 48 37.69 0.74 8.30
CA SER A 48 37.15 1.76 7.40
C SER A 48 35.66 1.46 7.14
N ASP A 49 34.79 2.15 7.86
CA ASP A 49 33.37 1.83 7.90
C ASP A 49 32.73 2.30 6.59
N LEU A 50 32.43 1.33 5.71
CA LEU A 50 31.56 1.57 4.56
C LEU A 50 30.26 2.21 5.06
N PRO A 51 29.78 3.33 4.49
CA PRO A 51 28.49 3.93 4.86
C PRO A 51 27.34 2.92 4.83
N THR A 52 26.37 3.08 5.73
CA THR A 52 25.27 2.13 5.91
C THR A 52 24.45 1.97 4.64
N GLU A 53 24.28 3.07 3.91
CA GLU A 53 23.52 3.16 2.66
C GLU A 53 24.17 2.33 1.55
N LEU A 54 25.50 2.40 1.43
CA LEU A 54 26.25 1.60 0.46
C LEU A 54 26.25 0.13 0.82
N LEU A 55 26.33 -0.18 2.12
CA LEU A 55 26.25 -1.54 2.61
C LEU A 55 24.85 -2.15 2.38
N GLU A 56 23.78 -1.39 2.62
CA GLU A 56 22.41 -1.78 2.27
C GLU A 56 22.26 -2.09 0.78
N LEU A 57 22.77 -1.20 -0.08
CA LEU A 57 22.75 -1.38 -1.54
C LEU A 57 23.46 -2.68 -1.94
N ILE A 58 24.69 -2.91 -1.47
CA ILE A 58 25.43 -4.14 -1.78
C ILE A 58 24.64 -5.36 -1.32
N LEU A 59 24.19 -5.37 -0.07
CA LEU A 59 23.46 -6.50 0.53
C LEU A 59 22.12 -6.76 -0.17
N SER A 60 21.46 -5.73 -0.70
CA SER A 60 20.19 -5.82 -1.45
C SER A 60 20.31 -6.53 -2.78
N GLN A 61 21.50 -6.49 -3.39
CA GLN A 61 21.78 -7.14 -4.68
C GLN A 61 22.26 -8.59 -4.52
N LEU A 62 22.60 -9.03 -3.30
CA LEU A 62 23.09 -10.38 -3.06
C LEU A 62 21.95 -11.40 -3.10
N SER A 63 22.28 -12.61 -3.56
CA SER A 63 21.43 -13.77 -3.36
C SER A 63 21.19 -14.00 -1.85
N LEU A 64 20.06 -14.61 -1.47
CA LEU A 64 19.79 -14.91 -0.06
C LEU A 64 20.97 -15.66 0.61
N ARG A 65 21.59 -16.60 -0.13
CA ARG A 65 22.74 -17.37 0.34
C ARG A 65 23.94 -16.48 0.64
N ASP A 66 24.29 -15.59 -0.28
CA ASP A 66 25.46 -14.72 -0.13
C ASP A 66 25.21 -13.60 0.88
N ASN A 67 23.96 -13.13 0.97
CA ASN A 67 23.52 -12.21 2.00
C ASN A 67 23.61 -12.84 3.41
N ILE A 68 23.27 -14.13 3.59
CA ILE A 68 23.48 -14.86 4.85
C ILE A 68 24.98 -14.94 5.20
N ARG A 69 25.83 -15.24 4.23
CA ARG A 69 27.30 -15.27 4.45
C ARG A 69 27.84 -13.89 4.84
N ALA A 70 27.43 -12.85 4.12
CA ALA A 70 27.78 -11.47 4.41
C ALA A 70 27.32 -11.04 5.81
N SER A 71 26.18 -11.56 6.27
CA SER A 71 25.66 -11.29 7.61
C SER A 71 26.51 -11.87 8.76
N ALA A 72 27.47 -12.74 8.47
CA ALA A 72 28.40 -13.28 9.46
C ALA A 72 29.63 -12.38 9.71
N VAL A 73 29.84 -11.32 8.91
CA VAL A 73 31.03 -10.45 9.01
C VAL A 73 31.08 -9.74 10.36
N CYS A 74 30.02 -9.02 10.73
CA CYS A 74 29.89 -8.38 12.04
C CYS A 74 28.42 -8.06 12.35
N LYS A 75 28.13 -7.62 13.59
CA LYS A 75 26.77 -7.26 14.03
C LYS A 75 26.11 -6.22 13.12
N ARG A 76 26.87 -5.25 12.61
CA ARG A 76 26.38 -4.21 11.70
C ARG A 76 25.90 -4.82 10.38
N TRP A 77 26.73 -5.66 9.75
CA TRP A 77 26.37 -6.38 8.54
C TRP A 77 25.20 -7.33 8.79
N LEU A 78 25.14 -8.00 9.95
CA LEU A 78 24.02 -8.84 10.33
C LEU A 78 22.70 -8.06 10.38
N ASN A 79 22.69 -6.92 11.07
CA ASN A 79 21.50 -6.08 11.21
C ASN A 79 21.02 -5.58 9.85
N ILE A 80 21.93 -5.05 9.04
CA ILE A 80 21.60 -4.51 7.71
C ILE A 80 21.14 -5.64 6.77
N ALA A 81 21.87 -6.75 6.72
CA ALA A 81 21.50 -7.90 5.89
C ALA A 81 20.12 -8.45 6.30
N THR A 82 19.82 -8.45 7.60
CA THR A 82 18.49 -8.84 8.10
C THR A 82 17.42 -7.84 7.68
N SER A 83 17.67 -6.54 7.80
CA SER A 83 16.79 -5.47 7.30
C SER A 83 16.49 -5.65 5.80
N VAL A 84 17.53 -5.82 4.98
CA VAL A 84 17.42 -6.09 3.55
C VAL A 84 16.61 -7.36 3.25
N ARG A 85 16.87 -8.46 3.97
CA ARG A 85 16.10 -9.71 3.81
C ARG A 85 14.64 -9.51 4.15
N MET A 86 14.32 -8.70 5.16
CA MET A 86 12.94 -8.39 5.56
C MET A 86 12.26 -7.48 4.53
N ALA A 87 12.96 -6.48 4.00
CA ALA A 87 12.48 -5.62 2.92
C ALA A 87 12.19 -6.41 1.63
N ASN A 88 12.96 -7.47 1.36
CA ASN A 88 12.82 -8.32 0.18
C ASN A 88 11.81 -9.48 0.35
N LYS A 89 11.14 -9.61 1.51
CA LYS A 89 10.08 -10.63 1.64
C LYS A 89 8.88 -10.25 0.78
N PRO A 90 8.35 -11.19 -0.02
CA PRO A 90 7.14 -10.92 -0.78
C PRO A 90 5.99 -10.59 0.20
N PRO A 91 5.16 -9.58 -0.11
CA PRO A 91 4.00 -9.27 0.72
C PRO A 91 3.06 -10.48 0.76
N TRP A 92 2.34 -10.61 1.87
CA TRP A 92 1.28 -11.60 1.98
C TRP A 92 0.10 -11.20 1.10
N LEU A 93 -0.54 -12.20 0.51
CA LEU A 93 -1.75 -12.00 -0.28
C LEU A 93 -2.96 -12.32 0.58
N MET A 94 -3.83 -11.32 0.77
CA MET A 94 -5.10 -11.49 1.44
C MET A 94 -6.20 -11.69 0.40
N PHE A 95 -6.94 -12.79 0.48
CA PHE A 95 -8.11 -13.06 -0.36
C PHE A 95 -9.41 -12.87 0.42
N PHE A 96 -10.36 -12.23 -0.24
CA PHE A 96 -11.65 -11.90 0.34
C PHE A 96 -12.66 -13.02 0.05
N PRO A 97 -13.32 -13.56 1.09
CA PRO A 97 -14.34 -14.57 0.88
C PRO A 97 -15.56 -13.97 0.17
N LYS A 98 -16.30 -14.80 -0.57
CA LYS A 98 -17.60 -14.39 -1.14
C LYS A 98 -18.69 -14.28 -0.06
N TYR A 99 -18.58 -15.10 0.98
CA TYR A 99 -19.52 -15.20 2.10
C TYR A 99 -18.77 -15.51 3.39
N GLY A 100 -19.25 -14.97 4.51
CA GLY A 100 -18.67 -15.18 5.82
C GLY A 100 -17.41 -14.34 6.09
N ASP A 101 -16.79 -14.63 7.22
CA ASP A 101 -15.81 -13.72 7.84
C ASP A 101 -14.41 -14.35 7.89
N LEU A 102 -14.22 -15.49 7.22
CA LEU A 102 -12.96 -16.22 7.19
C LEU A 102 -12.13 -15.79 5.97
N TYR A 103 -11.03 -15.09 6.23
CA TYR A 103 -10.15 -14.53 5.21
C TYR A 103 -8.90 -15.39 5.03
N GLU A 104 -8.50 -15.56 3.78
CA GLU A 104 -7.32 -16.33 3.41
C GLU A 104 -6.10 -15.41 3.32
N PHE A 105 -4.98 -15.82 3.92
CA PHE A 105 -3.69 -15.14 3.84
C PHE A 105 -2.64 -16.09 3.31
N TYR A 106 -2.14 -15.84 2.10
CA TYR A 106 -1.08 -16.63 1.49
C TYR A 106 0.27 -15.95 1.70
N ASP A 107 1.22 -16.68 2.29
CA ASP A 107 2.64 -16.31 2.38
C ASP A 107 3.39 -16.93 1.19
N PRO A 108 3.80 -16.13 0.18
CA PRO A 108 4.54 -16.65 -0.96
C PRO A 108 5.94 -17.16 -0.60
N SER A 109 6.50 -16.70 0.51
CA SER A 109 7.83 -17.11 0.99
C SER A 109 7.81 -18.55 1.50
N GLN A 110 6.78 -18.89 2.26
CA GLN A 110 6.58 -20.22 2.84
C GLN A 110 5.71 -21.12 1.96
N ARG A 111 5.06 -20.55 0.94
CA ARG A 111 4.03 -21.20 0.14
C ARG A 111 2.92 -21.80 1.02
N LYS A 112 2.56 -21.08 2.09
CA LYS A 112 1.62 -21.52 3.11
C LYS A 112 0.43 -20.58 3.15
N THR A 113 -0.75 -21.16 3.34
CA THR A 113 -2.00 -20.43 3.52
C THR A 113 -2.39 -20.46 4.99
N TYR A 114 -2.78 -19.30 5.50
CA TYR A 114 -3.33 -19.09 6.83
C TYR A 114 -4.77 -18.58 6.70
N TRP A 115 -5.59 -18.84 7.71
CA TRP A 115 -6.98 -18.41 7.75
C TRP A 115 -7.22 -17.58 8.99
N LEU A 116 -7.94 -16.46 8.84
CA LEU A 116 -8.23 -15.55 9.95
C LEU A 116 -9.68 -15.08 9.89
N GLU A 117 -10.40 -15.23 10.99
CA GLU A 117 -11.74 -14.68 11.13
C GLU A 117 -11.66 -13.18 11.45
N LEU A 118 -12.21 -12.34 10.57
CA LEU A 118 -12.20 -10.88 10.68
C LEU A 118 -13.64 -10.31 10.60
N PRO A 119 -14.48 -10.54 11.62
CA PRO A 119 -15.86 -10.04 11.67
C PRO A 119 -15.95 -8.50 11.62
N GLU A 120 -14.87 -7.80 11.98
CA GLU A 120 -14.76 -6.34 11.94
C GLU A 120 -14.99 -5.79 10.51
N LEU A 121 -14.61 -6.59 9.51
CA LEU A 121 -14.72 -6.28 8.09
C LEU A 121 -16.12 -6.50 7.52
N ASN A 122 -17.06 -7.04 8.30
CA ASN A 122 -18.38 -7.39 7.80
C ASN A 122 -19.11 -6.21 7.18
N SER A 123 -19.70 -6.47 6.00
CA SER A 123 -20.41 -5.47 5.19
C SER A 123 -19.55 -4.26 4.80
N SER A 124 -18.22 -4.39 4.81
CA SER A 124 -17.30 -3.34 4.43
C SER A 124 -16.77 -3.54 3.02
N ARG A 125 -16.62 -2.45 2.28
CA ARG A 125 -15.89 -2.39 1.02
C ARG A 125 -14.46 -1.94 1.31
N ILE A 126 -13.48 -2.63 0.72
CA ILE A 126 -12.10 -2.12 0.70
C ILE A 126 -12.02 -0.97 -0.29
N CYS A 127 -11.45 0.12 0.16
CA CYS A 127 -11.17 1.29 -0.65
C CYS A 127 -9.70 1.35 -1.06
N TYR A 128 -8.80 1.06 -0.13
CA TYR A 128 -7.36 1.16 -0.36
C TYR A 128 -6.58 0.25 0.59
N ALA A 129 -5.35 -0.07 0.24
CA ALA A 129 -4.43 -0.79 1.12
C ALA A 129 -3.00 -0.29 0.91
N LYS A 130 -2.31 -0.02 2.02
CA LYS A 130 -0.91 0.43 2.01
C LYS A 130 -0.28 0.19 3.37
N GLU A 131 1.00 -0.20 3.38
CA GLU A 131 1.79 -0.40 4.60
C GLU A 131 1.13 -1.31 5.65
N GLY A 132 0.45 -2.37 5.20
CA GLY A 132 -0.22 -3.34 6.09
C GLY A 132 -1.57 -2.88 6.65
N TRP A 133 -2.01 -1.67 6.31
CA TRP A 133 -3.32 -1.13 6.68
C TRP A 133 -4.31 -1.19 5.53
N LEU A 134 -5.56 -1.50 5.88
CA LEU A 134 -6.72 -1.42 5.00
C LEU A 134 -7.51 -0.15 5.30
N LEU A 135 -7.98 0.53 4.26
CA LEU A 135 -9.00 1.57 4.37
C LEU A 135 -10.32 0.99 3.90
N LEU A 136 -11.34 1.08 4.75
CA LEU A 136 -12.62 0.41 4.59
C LEU A 136 -13.77 1.42 4.64
N TYR A 137 -14.84 1.10 3.91
CA TYR A 137 -16.07 1.88 3.85
C TYR A 137 -17.28 0.99 4.10
N LYS A 138 -18.17 1.39 5.00
CA LYS A 138 -19.48 0.75 5.22
C LYS A 138 -20.58 1.60 4.59
N PRO A 139 -21.13 1.22 3.42
CA PRO A 139 -22.10 2.06 2.69
C PRO A 139 -23.35 2.40 3.48
N ARG A 140 -23.86 1.48 4.30
CA ARG A 140 -25.10 1.69 5.07
C ARG A 140 -24.98 2.78 6.14
N THR A 141 -23.80 2.94 6.71
CA THR A 141 -23.55 3.89 7.81
C THR A 141 -22.63 5.02 7.41
N GLN A 142 -22.19 5.06 6.14
CA GLN A 142 -21.16 5.96 5.62
C GLN A 142 -19.87 5.99 6.45
N ARG A 143 -19.60 4.92 7.20
CA ARG A 143 -18.46 4.85 8.13
C ARG A 143 -17.21 4.55 7.33
N VAL A 144 -16.18 5.37 7.52
CA VAL A 144 -14.84 5.17 6.96
C VAL A 144 -13.90 4.86 8.11
N PHE A 145 -13.06 3.85 7.97
CA PHE A 145 -12.13 3.47 9.03
C PHE A 145 -10.92 2.72 8.48
N PHE A 146 -9.82 2.81 9.20
CA PHE A 146 -8.66 1.97 8.99
C PHE A 146 -8.76 0.69 9.80
N PHE A 147 -8.20 -0.38 9.26
CA PHE A 147 -8.05 -1.65 9.94
C PHE A 147 -6.71 -2.29 9.62
N CYS A 148 -6.02 -2.77 10.65
CA CYS A 148 -4.83 -3.59 10.49
C CYS A 148 -5.20 -5.05 10.77
N PRO A 149 -5.21 -5.95 9.77
CA PRO A 149 -5.55 -7.36 9.98
C PRO A 149 -4.63 -8.10 10.94
N TYR A 150 -3.42 -7.58 11.14
CA TYR A 150 -2.42 -8.16 12.02
C TYR A 150 -2.68 -7.80 13.49
N THR A 151 -2.86 -6.52 13.79
CA THR A 151 -3.06 -6.05 15.17
C THR A 151 -4.53 -6.03 15.59
N ARG A 152 -5.46 -6.20 14.63
CA ARG A 152 -6.90 -5.93 14.77
C ARG A 152 -7.22 -4.51 15.23
N GLU A 153 -6.25 -3.60 15.12
CA GLU A 153 -6.44 -2.21 15.48
C GLU A 153 -7.37 -1.53 14.47
N LEU A 154 -8.28 -0.73 14.99
CA LEU A 154 -9.26 0.03 14.21
C LEU A 154 -9.07 1.51 14.53
N ILE A 155 -8.98 2.34 13.48
CA ILE A 155 -8.92 3.79 13.62
C ILE A 155 -10.09 4.37 12.82
N ASP A 156 -11.05 4.95 13.53
CA ASP A 156 -12.22 5.57 12.91
C ASP A 156 -11.89 6.92 12.28
N LEU A 157 -12.65 7.25 11.23
CA LEU A 157 -12.62 8.53 10.56
C LEU A 157 -14.02 9.14 10.55
N PRO A 158 -14.11 10.47 10.35
CA PRO A 158 -15.39 11.12 10.10
C PRO A 158 -16.12 10.46 8.93
N SER A 159 -17.46 10.41 9.00
CA SER A 159 -18.26 9.83 7.93
C SER A 159 -18.12 10.65 6.64
N LEU A 160 -18.11 9.95 5.50
CA LEU A 160 -18.12 10.57 4.19
C LEU A 160 -18.85 9.66 3.21
N GLU A 161 -19.72 10.26 2.40
CA GLU A 161 -20.39 9.55 1.31
C GLU A 161 -19.40 9.26 0.18
N LEU A 162 -18.85 8.03 0.20
CA LEU A 162 -17.86 7.55 -0.77
C LEU A 162 -18.47 6.73 -1.92
N THR A 163 -19.80 6.70 -2.05
CA THR A 163 -20.42 5.97 -3.16
C THR A 163 -19.92 6.55 -4.49
N TYR A 164 -19.43 5.65 -5.34
CA TYR A 164 -18.80 5.94 -6.62
C TYR A 164 -17.47 6.72 -6.61
N GLN A 165 -16.82 6.87 -5.45
CA GLN A 165 -15.54 7.57 -5.31
C GLN A 165 -14.37 6.62 -5.05
N ILE A 166 -13.18 7.11 -5.34
CA ILE A 166 -11.90 6.48 -5.02
C ILE A 166 -11.22 7.27 -3.91
N VAL A 167 -10.64 6.57 -2.94
CA VAL A 167 -9.90 7.19 -1.84
C VAL A 167 -8.58 6.46 -1.66
N ALA A 168 -7.52 7.18 -1.34
CA ALA A 168 -6.26 6.60 -0.89
C ALA A 168 -5.69 7.39 0.29
N PHE A 169 -4.62 6.85 0.86
CA PHE A 169 -3.90 7.48 1.95
C PHE A 169 -2.38 7.47 1.70
N SER A 170 -1.68 8.44 2.27
CA SER A 170 -0.26 8.71 1.99
C SER A 170 0.71 7.77 2.71
N ALA A 171 0.44 7.38 3.95
CA ALA A 171 1.29 6.58 4.84
C ALA A 171 0.43 5.82 5.87
N ALA A 172 0.98 4.88 6.63
CA ALA A 172 0.24 4.23 7.73
C ALA A 172 -0.53 5.25 8.61
N PRO A 173 -1.77 4.95 9.04
CA PRO A 173 -2.60 5.86 9.82
C PRO A 173 -2.04 6.19 11.21
N THR A 174 -1.06 5.42 11.69
CA THR A 174 -0.30 5.73 12.90
C THR A 174 0.81 6.78 12.67
N SER A 175 1.13 7.09 11.41
CA SER A 175 2.09 8.15 11.06
C SER A 175 1.40 9.52 11.13
N PRO A 176 2.06 10.54 11.74
CA PRO A 176 1.53 11.89 11.78
C PRO A 176 1.44 12.55 10.39
N SER A 177 2.12 12.00 9.39
CA SER A 177 2.07 12.48 7.99
C SER A 177 0.97 11.81 7.15
N CYS A 178 0.11 10.99 7.77
CA CYS A 178 -0.97 10.31 7.07
C CYS A 178 -2.06 11.31 6.63
N ILE A 179 -2.28 11.37 5.33
CA ILE A 179 -3.30 12.20 4.69
C ILE A 179 -4.14 11.27 3.83
N LEU A 180 -5.45 11.40 3.92
CA LEU A 180 -6.41 10.78 3.03
C LEU A 180 -6.80 11.77 1.95
N PHE A 181 -7.03 11.25 0.74
CA PHE A 181 -7.44 12.03 -0.41
C PHE A 181 -8.48 11.25 -1.23
N THR A 182 -9.58 11.91 -1.57
CA THR A 182 -10.61 11.44 -2.51
C THR A 182 -10.96 12.55 -3.50
N VAL A 183 -11.38 12.15 -4.70
CA VAL A 183 -11.81 13.07 -5.75
C VAL A 183 -13.14 12.63 -6.36
N LYS A 184 -14.12 13.52 -6.30
CA LYS A 184 -15.47 13.33 -6.82
C LYS A 184 -15.70 14.19 -8.06
N HIS A 185 -16.26 13.60 -9.10
CA HIS A 185 -16.79 14.33 -10.25
C HIS A 185 -18.03 15.13 -9.86
N VAL A 186 -18.03 16.43 -10.14
CA VAL A 186 -19.18 17.33 -9.92
C VAL A 186 -19.79 17.73 -11.27
N SER A 187 -18.95 18.16 -12.20
CA SER A 187 -19.32 18.49 -13.58
C SER A 187 -18.13 18.20 -14.50
N PRO A 188 -18.27 18.23 -15.85
CA PRO A 188 -17.16 17.92 -16.75
C PRO A 188 -15.85 18.64 -16.42
N THR A 189 -15.94 19.88 -15.94
CA THR A 189 -14.78 20.73 -15.60
C THR A 189 -14.67 21.04 -14.10
N VAL A 190 -15.47 20.43 -13.23
CA VAL A 190 -15.39 20.65 -11.78
C VAL A 190 -15.23 19.32 -11.04
N VAL A 191 -14.26 19.29 -10.14
CA VAL A 191 -14.08 18.19 -9.20
C VAL A 191 -14.16 18.70 -7.76
N ALA A 192 -14.72 17.90 -6.88
CA ALA A 192 -14.61 18.10 -5.44
C ALA A 192 -13.48 17.21 -4.92
N VAL A 193 -12.46 17.81 -4.33
CA VAL A 193 -11.40 17.11 -3.63
C VAL A 193 -11.73 17.14 -2.15
N SER A 194 -11.75 15.98 -1.50
CA SER A 194 -11.87 15.90 -0.05
C SER A 194 -10.62 15.28 0.57
N THR A 195 -10.13 15.88 1.64
CA THR A 195 -8.98 15.42 2.41
C THR A 195 -9.32 15.23 3.88
N CYS A 196 -8.63 14.31 4.53
CA CYS A 196 -8.77 14.03 5.95
C CYS A 196 -7.44 13.50 6.50
N HIS A 197 -7.32 13.38 7.81
CA HIS A 197 -6.22 12.72 8.48
C HIS A 197 -6.74 11.92 9.68
N PRO A 198 -6.00 10.90 10.16
CA PRO A 198 -6.34 10.21 11.40
C PRO A 198 -6.54 11.20 12.56
N GLY A 199 -7.60 11.01 13.33
CA GLY A 199 -7.96 11.89 14.46
C GLY A 199 -8.70 13.19 14.08
N ALA A 200 -8.95 13.47 12.80
CA ALA A 200 -9.80 14.58 12.39
C ALA A 200 -11.27 14.35 12.78
N THR A 201 -12.02 15.45 12.96
CA THR A 201 -13.47 15.41 13.25
C THR A 201 -14.34 15.56 12.01
N GLU A 202 -13.80 16.09 10.92
CA GLU A 202 -14.51 16.28 9.64
C GLU A 202 -13.57 16.15 8.44
N TRP A 203 -14.17 16.03 7.25
CA TRP A 203 -13.45 16.08 5.97
C TRP A 203 -13.42 17.51 5.45
N THR A 204 -12.25 17.97 5.00
CA THR A 204 -12.14 19.24 4.27
C THR A 204 -12.46 18.99 2.81
N THR A 205 -13.44 19.69 2.23
CA THR A 205 -13.82 19.54 0.81
C THR A 205 -13.69 20.85 0.05
N VAL A 206 -12.99 20.83 -1.07
CA VAL A 206 -12.76 22.01 -1.93
C VAL A 206 -13.08 21.67 -3.38
N ASN A 207 -13.80 22.56 -4.06
CA ASN A 207 -14.09 22.44 -5.48
C ASN A 207 -12.99 23.08 -6.31
N TYR A 208 -12.48 22.35 -7.30
CA TYR A 208 -11.49 22.83 -8.25
C TYR A 208 -12.05 22.88 -9.67
N GLN A 209 -11.81 24.00 -10.34
CA GLN A 209 -12.13 24.20 -11.75
C GLN A 209 -10.97 23.68 -12.62
N ASN A 210 -11.28 22.79 -13.54
CA ASN A 210 -10.35 22.22 -14.50
C ASN A 210 -10.48 22.89 -15.86
N ARG A 211 -9.34 23.06 -16.53
CA ARG A 211 -9.32 23.44 -17.96
C ARG A 211 -9.70 22.26 -18.86
N LEU A 212 -9.27 21.05 -18.47
CA LEU A 212 -9.53 19.81 -19.20
C LEU A 212 -10.60 19.00 -18.48
N PRO A 213 -11.46 18.26 -19.19
CA PRO A 213 -12.53 17.53 -18.55
C PRO A 213 -11.99 16.37 -17.71
N PHE A 214 -12.38 16.28 -16.44
CA PHE A 214 -11.93 15.22 -15.54
C PHE A 214 -13.12 14.44 -14.98
N VAL A 215 -13.26 13.19 -15.41
CA VAL A 215 -14.32 12.29 -14.94
C VAL A 215 -13.70 11.26 -14.00
N SER A 216 -14.07 11.33 -12.72
CA SER A 216 -13.74 10.31 -11.73
C SER A 216 -14.80 9.22 -11.66
N SER A 217 -14.35 8.00 -11.41
CA SER A 217 -15.16 6.78 -11.30
C SER A 217 -14.46 5.81 -10.35
N ILE A 218 -15.18 4.80 -9.86
CA ILE A 218 -14.64 3.72 -9.02
C ILE A 218 -13.54 2.91 -9.69
N TRP A 219 -13.45 2.99 -11.02
CA TRP A 219 -12.44 2.28 -11.83
C TRP A 219 -11.16 3.08 -12.01
N ASN A 220 -11.15 4.35 -11.61
CA ASN A 220 -9.95 5.17 -11.62
C ASN A 220 -8.90 4.58 -10.68
N LYS A 221 -7.63 4.79 -11.02
CA LYS A 221 -6.51 4.42 -10.16
C LYS A 221 -5.99 5.65 -9.43
N LEU A 222 -5.88 5.53 -8.11
CA LEU A 222 -5.40 6.57 -7.22
C LEU A 222 -4.13 6.07 -6.52
N VAL A 223 -3.06 6.84 -6.60
CA VAL A 223 -1.73 6.44 -6.11
C VAL A 223 -1.06 7.62 -5.42
N PHE A 224 -0.46 7.39 -4.26
CA PHE A 224 0.39 8.38 -3.59
C PHE A 224 1.86 8.09 -3.86
N CYS A 225 2.58 9.06 -4.42
CA CYS A 225 3.98 8.92 -4.78
C CYS A 225 4.73 10.25 -4.60
N LYS A 226 5.93 10.23 -4.00
CA LYS A 226 6.80 11.42 -3.82
C LYS A 226 6.06 12.67 -3.28
N GLY A 227 5.15 12.48 -2.32
CA GLY A 227 4.41 13.57 -1.68
C GLY A 227 3.13 14.02 -2.40
N LEU A 228 2.82 13.46 -3.57
CA LEU A 228 1.68 13.86 -4.39
C LEU A 228 0.70 12.70 -4.58
N PHE A 229 -0.59 13.03 -4.72
CA PHE A 229 -1.61 12.07 -5.15
C PHE A 229 -1.84 12.18 -6.65
N TYR A 230 -1.86 11.03 -7.31
CA TYR A 230 -2.06 10.90 -8.73
C TYR A 230 -3.33 10.11 -8.97
N CYS A 231 -4.19 10.62 -9.84
CA CYS A 231 -5.45 9.99 -10.20
C CYS A 231 -5.58 9.90 -11.72
N LEU A 232 -5.59 8.66 -12.24
CA LEU A 232 -5.78 8.44 -13.68
C LEU A 232 -7.27 8.37 -14.00
N SER A 233 -7.75 9.31 -14.82
CA SER A 233 -9.14 9.37 -15.26
C SER A 233 -9.48 8.29 -16.29
N LEU A 234 -10.76 7.93 -16.37
CA LEU A 234 -11.26 7.08 -17.45
C LEU A 234 -10.98 7.69 -18.83
N THR A 235 -11.00 9.02 -18.95
CA THR A 235 -10.67 9.76 -20.17
C THR A 235 -9.16 9.78 -20.48
N GLY A 236 -8.29 9.32 -19.57
CA GLY A 236 -6.84 9.26 -19.76
C GLY A 236 -6.09 10.50 -19.30
N TRP A 237 -6.77 11.43 -18.63
CA TRP A 237 -6.13 12.59 -18.01
C TRP A 237 -5.60 12.22 -16.64
N LEU A 238 -4.44 12.77 -16.29
CA LEU A 238 -3.80 12.57 -15.00
C LEU A 238 -4.11 13.76 -14.10
N GLY A 239 -4.90 13.53 -13.07
CA GLY A 239 -5.11 14.48 -11.99
C GLY A 239 -3.97 14.37 -10.98
N VAL A 240 -3.40 15.50 -10.57
CA VAL A 240 -2.31 15.58 -9.60
C VAL A 240 -2.75 16.52 -8.48
N TYR A 241 -2.71 16.02 -7.25
CA TYR A 241 -3.00 16.79 -6.05
C TYR A 241 -1.74 16.91 -5.17
N ASP A 242 -1.40 18.14 -4.82
CA ASP A 242 -0.37 18.47 -3.84
C ASP A 242 -1.05 18.76 -2.49
N PRO A 243 -0.94 17.86 -1.50
CA PRO A 243 -1.57 18.03 -0.20
C PRO A 243 -0.93 19.14 0.64
N GLN A 244 0.35 19.49 0.40
CA GLN A 244 1.02 20.55 1.15
C GLN A 244 0.55 21.93 0.68
N LYS A 245 0.36 22.09 -0.64
CA LYS A 245 -0.08 23.35 -1.23
C LYS A 245 -1.59 23.44 -1.40
N SER A 246 -2.32 22.34 -1.20
CA SER A 246 -3.73 22.22 -1.53
C SER A 246 -4.02 22.67 -2.97
N THR A 247 -3.26 22.12 -3.91
CA THR A 247 -3.42 22.44 -5.34
C THR A 247 -3.79 21.21 -6.14
N TRP A 248 -4.69 21.37 -7.09
CA TRP A 248 -5.12 20.36 -8.03
C TRP A 248 -4.82 20.79 -9.47
N ALA A 249 -4.22 19.91 -10.26
CA ALA A 249 -3.95 20.11 -11.67
C ALA A 249 -4.31 18.87 -12.49
N VAL A 250 -4.71 19.08 -13.75
CA VAL A 250 -5.03 18.00 -14.69
C VAL A 250 -4.09 18.08 -15.88
N HIS A 251 -3.38 16.99 -16.14
CA HIS A 251 -2.38 16.87 -17.18
C HIS A 251 -2.80 15.88 -18.26
N SER A 252 -2.40 16.16 -19.50
CA SER A 252 -2.37 15.16 -20.57
C SER A 252 -1.16 14.27 -20.36
N VAL A 253 -1.38 12.97 -20.20
CA VAL A 253 -0.29 12.00 -20.23
C VAL A 253 -0.53 11.12 -21.44
N PRO A 254 0.37 11.14 -22.44
CA PRO A 254 0.25 10.22 -23.55
C PRO A 254 0.34 8.79 -23.01
N PRO A 255 -0.50 7.85 -23.48
CA PRO A 255 -0.40 6.47 -23.05
C PRO A 255 1.02 5.93 -23.34
N PRO A 256 1.55 5.02 -22.50
CA PRO A 256 2.80 4.35 -22.79
C PRO A 256 2.77 3.76 -24.20
N LYS A 257 3.82 3.99 -25.01
CA LYS A 257 3.92 3.39 -26.34
C LYS A 257 3.98 1.87 -26.17
N CYS A 258 2.88 1.18 -26.45
CA CYS A 258 2.87 -0.28 -26.47
C CYS A 258 3.59 -0.75 -27.74
N PRO A 259 4.63 -1.61 -27.65
CA PRO A 259 5.38 -2.09 -28.81
C PRO A 259 4.55 -2.92 -29.80
N GLU A 260 3.39 -3.43 -29.36
CA GLU A 260 2.49 -4.23 -30.18
C GLU A 260 1.06 -3.71 -30.07
N ASN A 261 0.30 -3.88 -31.14
CA ASN A 261 -1.09 -3.42 -31.30
C ASN A 261 -2.03 -4.10 -30.30
N PHE A 262 -2.03 -3.63 -29.05
CA PHE A 262 -3.04 -3.98 -28.05
C PHE A 262 -4.35 -3.28 -28.42
N PHE A 263 -5.08 -3.83 -29.38
CA PHE A 263 -6.44 -3.43 -29.70
C PHE A 263 -7.35 -3.86 -28.56
N VAL A 264 -7.52 -2.98 -27.59
CA VAL A 264 -8.46 -3.23 -26.52
C VAL A 264 -9.87 -2.97 -27.06
N LYS A 265 -10.67 -4.03 -27.23
CA LYS A 265 -12.10 -3.94 -27.61
C LYS A 265 -12.94 -3.06 -26.66
N ASN A 266 -12.46 -2.79 -25.45
CA ASN A 266 -13.11 -1.98 -24.43
C ASN A 266 -12.21 -0.80 -24.03
N TRP A 267 -12.70 0.43 -24.18
CA TRP A 267 -11.92 1.67 -23.95
C TRP A 267 -11.36 1.85 -22.52
N TRP A 268 -11.88 1.11 -21.53
CA TRP A 268 -11.41 1.13 -20.13
C TRP A 268 -10.32 0.09 -19.82
N LYS A 269 -10.14 -0.93 -20.66
CA LYS A 269 -9.08 -1.91 -20.50
C LYS A 269 -7.79 -1.27 -21.07
N GLY A 270 -6.66 -1.33 -20.37
CA GLY A 270 -5.38 -0.78 -20.87
C GLY A 270 -4.88 0.52 -20.21
N LYS A 271 -5.65 1.12 -19.29
CA LYS A 271 -5.18 2.27 -18.48
C LYS A 271 -4.79 1.78 -17.09
N PHE A 272 -3.50 1.61 -16.87
CA PHE A 272 -2.94 1.20 -15.59
C PHE A 272 -2.05 2.31 -15.04
N MET A 273 -2.03 2.42 -13.72
CA MET A 273 -1.14 3.29 -12.98
C MET A 273 -0.77 2.58 -11.69
N ALA A 274 0.52 2.43 -11.42
CA ALA A 274 1.02 1.85 -10.18
C ALA A 274 2.22 2.65 -9.69
N GLU A 275 2.44 2.71 -8.38
CA GLU A 275 3.71 3.18 -7.84
C GLU A 275 4.64 1.98 -7.64
N HIS A 276 5.90 2.17 -8.00
CA HIS A 276 6.97 1.23 -7.77
C HIS A 276 8.28 1.97 -7.51
N ASN A 277 8.84 1.80 -6.31
CA ASN A 277 10.11 2.41 -5.88
C ASN A 277 10.15 3.93 -6.02
N GLY A 278 9.02 4.61 -5.75
CA GLY A 278 8.90 6.05 -5.87
C GLY A 278 8.71 6.56 -7.29
N ASP A 279 8.49 5.68 -8.27
CA ASP A 279 8.13 6.06 -9.63
C ASP A 279 6.72 5.59 -9.97
N ILE A 280 6.06 6.29 -10.89
CA ILE A 280 4.72 5.94 -11.37
C ILE A 280 4.88 5.24 -12.71
N LEU A 281 4.36 4.02 -12.80
CA LEU A 281 4.34 3.16 -13.98
C LEU A 281 2.94 3.11 -14.60
#